data_AF-A0A955HQJ3-F1
#
_entry.id   AF-A0A955HQJ3-F1
#
_cell.length_a   1.000
_cell.length_b   1.000
_cell.length_c   1.000
_cell.angle_alpha   90.00
_cell.angle_beta   90.00
_cell.angle_gamma   90.00
#
_symmetry.space_group_name_H-M   'P 1'
#
loop_
_entity.id
_entity.type
_entity.pdbx_description
1 polymer ?
#
loop_
_entity_poly.entity_id
_entity_poly.type
_entity_poly.pdbx_seq_one_letter_code
_entity_poly.pdbx_strand_id
1 'polypeptide(L)'
;MYRYKTLSETQRKRISQQRMVVVHAALGLLLLVIISRLLELQVLKGGDYRALAESQHYGGVVLPAKRGEILSRNTKTGETSILATNTTLDMVYVDPLIVDDPDYVARTLAAILVTQEFHDLCSIGDDECPVELAEYYSASFDPLKRVEHFQTGALLEPMQGHIPLPAAEDIPDRDEVERLFAADIRKKISEKRVTFVPLVYGATKVQMQQMRDKAIAGMYVVESTKIIFANPEEISQLRVPGIARDITDIVKMDEDTIERLLRSRPLRYVPVMRKLSPDLALKVREAKLTSLQETNKKR
;
A
#
# COMPACT_ATOMS: atom_id res chain seq x y z
N MET A 1 -61.78 8.10 65.66
CA MET A 1 -60.81 9.13 66.08
C MET A 1 -59.41 8.66 65.67
N TYR A 2 -58.91 9.06 64.50
CA TYR A 2 -57.64 8.56 63.96
C TYR A 2 -56.48 9.45 64.45
N ARG A 3 -55.60 8.88 65.28
CA ARG A 3 -54.51 9.60 65.96
C ARG A 3 -53.35 9.80 64.98
N TYR A 4 -53.26 10.96 64.34
CA TYR A 4 -52.09 11.32 63.54
C TYR A 4 -50.88 11.47 64.47
N LYS A 5 -49.93 10.52 64.40
CA LYS A 5 -48.62 10.67 65.05
C LYS A 5 -47.84 11.74 64.30
N THR A 6 -47.68 12.92 64.91
CA THR A 6 -46.76 13.95 64.43
C THR A 6 -45.34 13.51 64.75
N LEU A 7 -44.56 13.22 63.69
CA LEU A 7 -43.14 12.87 63.82
C LEU A 7 -42.36 14.07 64.37
N SER A 8 -41.58 13.86 65.44
CA SER A 8 -40.69 14.86 66.05
C SER A 8 -39.64 15.37 65.05
N GLU A 9 -39.26 16.64 65.11
CA GLU A 9 -38.29 17.26 64.20
C GLU A 9 -36.94 16.52 64.16
N THR A 10 -36.53 15.94 65.28
CA THR A 10 -35.32 15.12 65.40
C THR A 10 -35.40 13.84 64.58
N GLN A 11 -36.58 13.21 64.52
CA GLN A 11 -36.83 12.02 63.68
C GLN A 11 -36.85 12.38 62.19
N ARG A 12 -37.43 13.52 61.81
CA ARG A 12 -37.41 14.00 60.41
C ARG A 12 -35.99 14.29 59.93
N LYS A 13 -35.17 14.93 60.77
CA LYS A 13 -33.76 15.23 60.47
C LYS A 13 -32.94 13.93 60.30
N ARG A 14 -33.17 12.94 61.16
CA ARG A 14 -32.49 11.62 61.09
C ARG A 14 -32.87 10.83 59.83
N ILE A 15 -34.16 10.82 59.45
CA ILE A 15 -34.63 10.19 58.20
C ILE A 15 -34.05 10.90 56.97
N SER A 16 -34.00 12.24 56.97
CA SER A 16 -33.38 13.02 55.89
C SER A 16 -31.89 12.72 55.74
N GLN A 17 -31.14 12.66 56.85
CA GLN A 17 -29.73 12.28 56.86
C GLN A 17 -29.50 10.85 56.37
N GLN A 18 -30.35 9.89 56.77
CA GLN A 18 -30.26 8.51 56.28
C GLN A 18 -30.50 8.42 54.77
N ARG A 19 -31.49 9.14 54.23
CA ARG A 19 -31.74 9.21 52.78
C ARG A 19 -30.54 9.80 52.04
N MET A 20 -29.94 10.86 52.58
CA MET A 20 -28.77 11.50 51.99
C MET A 20 -27.56 10.56 51.99
N VAL A 21 -27.32 9.82 53.08
CA VAL A 21 -26.25 8.80 53.15
C VAL A 21 -26.48 7.67 52.15
N VAL A 22 -27.72 7.19 51.99
CA VAL A 22 -28.04 6.15 51.01
C VAL A 22 -27.76 6.62 49.58
N VAL A 23 -28.14 7.85 49.23
CA VAL A 23 -27.86 8.41 47.90
C VAL A 23 -26.35 8.58 47.67
N HIS A 24 -25.59 9.07 48.67
CA HIS A 24 -24.14 9.20 48.55
C HIS A 24 -23.45 7.84 48.42
N ALA A 25 -23.90 6.83 49.16
CA ALA A 25 -23.40 5.46 49.04
C ALA A 25 -23.69 4.87 47.66
N ALA A 26 -24.90 5.08 47.13
CA ALA A 26 -25.28 4.63 45.79
C ALA A 26 -24.43 5.30 44.70
N LEU A 27 -24.23 6.63 44.79
CA LEU A 27 -23.38 7.37 43.86
C LEU A 27 -21.91 6.96 43.97
N GLY A 28 -21.40 6.74 45.18
CA GLY A 28 -20.05 6.25 45.42
C GLY A 28 -19.81 4.86 44.83
N LEU A 29 -20.79 3.97 44.94
CA LEU A 29 -20.75 2.65 44.30
C LEU A 29 -20.71 2.76 42.77
N LEU A 30 -21.55 3.61 42.18
CA LEU A 30 -21.58 3.86 40.73
C LEU A 30 -20.24 4.42 40.23
N LEU A 31 -19.65 5.36 40.98
CA LEU A 31 -18.33 5.92 40.69
C LEU A 31 -17.25 4.84 40.72
N LEU A 32 -17.28 3.94 41.73
CA LEU A 32 -16.35 2.83 41.82
C LEU A 32 -16.44 1.88 40.63
N VAL A 33 -17.65 1.59 40.13
CA VAL A 33 -17.83 0.76 38.92
C VAL A 33 -17.21 1.44 37.70
N ILE A 34 -17.39 2.75 37.54
CA ILE A 34 -16.78 3.52 36.44
C ILE A 34 -15.25 3.50 36.55
N ILE A 35 -14.71 3.74 37.75
CA ILE A 35 -13.25 3.72 38.00
C ILE A 35 -12.67 2.34 37.70
N SER A 36 -13.33 1.26 38.15
CA SER A 36 -12.92 -0.11 37.87
C SER A 36 -12.88 -0.39 36.37
N ARG A 37 -13.92 0.04 35.64
CA ARG A 37 -13.96 -0.09 34.19
C ARG A 37 -12.86 0.73 33.50
N LEU A 38 -12.55 1.91 34.02
CA LEU A 38 -11.48 2.76 33.49
C LEU A 38 -10.11 2.11 33.66
N LEU A 39 -9.84 1.52 34.83
CA LEU A 39 -8.61 0.79 35.12
C LEU A 39 -8.47 -0.45 34.21
N GLU A 40 -9.56 -1.18 33.96
CA GLU A 40 -9.55 -2.29 33.01
C GLU A 40 -9.12 -1.84 31.61
N LEU A 41 -9.70 -0.73 31.12
CA LEU A 41 -9.40 -0.22 29.79
C LEU A 41 -7.99 0.36 29.66
N GLN A 42 -7.52 1.09 30.68
CA GLN A 42 -6.25 1.82 30.61
C GLN A 42 -5.04 0.98 31.02
N VAL A 43 -5.18 0.14 32.06
CA VAL A 43 -4.04 -0.62 32.63
C VAL A 43 -3.94 -2.00 32.01
N LEU A 44 -5.05 -2.74 31.90
CA LEU A 44 -5.02 -4.11 31.37
C LEU A 44 -4.99 -4.13 29.84
N LYS A 45 -5.80 -3.28 29.19
CA LYS A 45 -5.96 -3.25 27.72
C LYS A 45 -5.29 -2.05 27.05
N GLY A 46 -4.57 -1.22 27.80
CA GLY A 46 -4.01 0.03 27.29
C GLY A 46 -2.98 -0.18 26.16
N GLY A 47 -2.16 -1.23 26.27
CA GLY A 47 -1.20 -1.60 25.24
C GLY A 47 -1.89 -1.97 23.92
N ASP A 48 -2.89 -2.85 23.99
CA ASP A 48 -3.65 -3.31 22.82
C ASP A 48 -4.37 -2.16 22.11
N TYR A 49 -5.01 -1.26 22.86
CA TYR A 49 -5.68 -0.09 22.27
C TYR A 49 -4.69 0.93 21.71
N ARG A 50 -3.51 1.10 22.32
CA ARG A 50 -2.45 1.95 21.78
C ARG A 50 -1.88 1.37 20.48
N ALA A 51 -1.59 0.08 20.43
CA ALA A 51 -1.14 -0.60 19.22
C ALA A 51 -2.20 -0.53 18.11
N LEU A 52 -3.48 -0.70 18.44
CA LEU A 52 -4.57 -0.56 17.49
C LEU A 52 -4.66 0.88 16.96
N ALA A 53 -4.59 1.89 17.83
CA ALA A 53 -4.60 3.30 17.43
C ALA A 53 -3.38 3.67 16.58
N GLU A 54 -2.19 3.19 16.94
CA GLU A 54 -0.96 3.40 16.16
C GLU A 54 -1.08 2.76 14.77
N SER A 55 -1.62 1.55 14.67
CA SER A 55 -1.86 0.89 13.38
C SER A 55 -2.86 1.64 12.48
N GLN A 56 -3.77 2.42 13.09
CA GLN A 56 -4.78 3.21 12.37
C GLN A 56 -4.26 4.60 11.98
N HIS A 57 -3.48 5.25 12.84
CA HIS A 57 -3.02 6.64 12.66
C HIS A 57 -1.63 6.75 12.03
N TYR A 58 -0.72 5.84 12.36
CA TYR A 58 0.66 5.86 11.92
C TYR A 58 0.91 4.64 11.02
N GLY A 59 0.49 4.74 9.76
CA GLY A 59 1.12 3.94 8.72
C GLY A 59 2.59 4.35 8.70
N GLY A 60 3.48 3.53 9.24
CA GLY A 60 4.91 3.83 9.31
C GLY A 60 5.48 4.03 7.92
N VAL A 61 5.51 5.27 7.44
CA VAL A 61 6.21 5.62 6.22
C VAL A 61 7.67 5.78 6.62
N VAL A 62 8.47 4.75 6.34
CA VAL A 62 9.93 4.87 6.43
C VAL A 62 10.33 5.94 5.42
N LEU A 63 10.73 7.10 5.90
CA LEU A 63 11.25 8.16 5.04
C LEU A 63 12.64 7.73 4.57
N PRO A 64 12.83 7.43 3.27
CA PRO A 64 14.15 7.09 2.78
C PRO A 64 15.09 8.29 2.96
N ALA A 65 16.32 8.02 3.42
CA ALA A 65 17.33 9.06 3.54
C ALA A 65 17.67 9.65 2.16
N LYS A 66 17.80 10.97 2.06
CA LYS A 66 18.25 11.61 0.82
C LYS A 66 19.71 11.22 0.55
N ARG A 67 19.98 10.67 -0.65
CA ARG A 67 21.35 10.39 -1.09
C ARG A 67 22.09 11.70 -1.35
N GLY A 68 23.34 11.80 -0.89
CA GLY A 68 24.22 12.94 -1.17
C GLY A 68 24.67 12.99 -2.64
N GLU A 69 25.12 14.16 -3.07
CA GLU A 69 25.65 14.39 -4.42
C GLU A 69 27.05 13.81 -4.57
N ILE A 70 27.34 13.18 -5.72
CA ILE A 70 28.68 12.69 -6.06
C ILE A 70 29.32 13.70 -7.02
N LEU A 71 30.39 14.35 -6.57
CA LEU A 71 31.15 15.32 -7.34
C LEU A 71 32.45 14.70 -7.87
N SER A 72 32.78 14.97 -9.13
CA SER A 72 34.10 14.74 -9.71
C SER A 72 34.88 16.04 -9.73
N ARG A 73 36.17 15.98 -9.42
CA ARG A 73 37.08 17.12 -9.55
C ARG A 73 37.93 16.94 -10.80
N ASN A 74 37.92 17.91 -11.69
CA ASN A 74 38.83 17.93 -12.82
C ASN A 74 40.25 18.24 -12.33
N THR A 75 41.20 17.32 -12.56
CA THR A 75 42.59 17.46 -12.11
C THR A 75 43.33 18.63 -12.77
N LYS A 76 42.91 19.08 -13.97
CA LYS A 76 43.56 20.15 -14.72
C LYS A 76 43.00 21.55 -14.42
N THR A 77 41.68 21.67 -14.21
CA THR A 77 41.01 22.95 -13.98
C THR A 77 40.63 23.19 -12.52
N GLY A 78 40.66 22.17 -11.67
CA GLY A 78 40.24 22.25 -10.27
C GLY A 78 38.73 22.38 -10.09
N GLU A 79 37.96 22.47 -11.17
CA GLU A 79 36.51 22.60 -11.16
C GLU A 79 35.84 21.30 -10.72
N THR A 80 34.74 21.44 -9.98
CA THR A 80 33.91 20.33 -9.53
C THR A 80 32.70 20.18 -10.46
N SER A 81 32.50 18.99 -11.01
CA SER A 81 31.34 18.63 -11.84
C SER A 81 30.49 17.57 -11.13
N ILE A 82 29.17 17.65 -11.26
CA ILE A 82 28.23 16.70 -10.63
C ILE A 82 28.15 15.46 -11.52
N LEU A 83 28.49 14.28 -10.96
CA LEU A 83 28.35 13.00 -11.67
C LEU A 83 27.02 12.30 -11.35
N ALA A 84 26.53 12.45 -10.12
CA ALA A 84 25.25 11.87 -9.72
C ALA A 84 24.58 12.77 -8.68
N THR A 85 23.30 13.04 -8.91
CA THR A 85 22.42 13.73 -7.96
C THR A 85 21.10 12.98 -7.84
N ASN A 86 20.33 13.30 -6.80
CA ASN A 86 19.00 12.74 -6.59
C ASN A 86 17.95 13.76 -7.05
N THR A 87 16.96 13.30 -7.80
CA THR A 87 15.80 14.13 -8.17
C THR A 87 14.54 13.58 -7.52
N THR A 88 13.71 14.47 -6.98
CA THR A 88 12.42 14.09 -6.40
C THR A 88 11.35 14.12 -7.49
N LEU A 89 10.82 12.96 -7.84
CA LEU A 89 9.68 12.82 -8.75
C LEU A 89 8.41 12.50 -7.95
N ASP A 90 7.27 12.93 -8.48
CA ASP A 90 5.97 12.66 -7.88
C ASP A 90 5.50 11.23 -8.23
N MET A 91 4.79 10.59 -7.30
CA MET A 91 4.11 9.29 -7.50
C MET A 91 2.60 9.52 -7.49
N VAL A 92 1.89 8.90 -8.44
CA VAL A 92 0.42 8.88 -8.44
C VAL A 92 -0.08 7.59 -7.83
N TYR A 93 -0.99 7.74 -6.87
CA TYR A 93 -1.70 6.63 -6.24
C TYR A 93 -3.20 6.94 -6.15
N VAL A 94 -4.00 5.90 -6.04
CA VAL A 94 -5.45 5.97 -5.84
C VAL A 94 -5.82 5.28 -4.53
N ASP A 95 -6.70 5.91 -3.76
CA ASP A 95 -7.32 5.29 -2.58
C ASP A 95 -8.68 4.69 -2.98
N PRO A 96 -8.81 3.35 -3.07
CA PRO A 96 -10.02 2.71 -3.56
C PRO A 96 -11.22 2.84 -2.59
N LEU A 97 -11.01 3.28 -1.35
CA LEU A 97 -12.11 3.47 -0.40
C LEU A 97 -12.91 4.74 -0.63
N ILE A 98 -12.32 5.74 -1.27
CA ILE A 98 -12.93 7.06 -1.51
C ILE A 98 -13.32 7.27 -2.99
N VAL A 99 -13.10 6.27 -3.83
CA VAL A 99 -13.45 6.32 -5.25
C VAL A 99 -14.86 5.79 -5.44
N ASP A 100 -15.73 6.63 -5.99
CA ASP A 100 -17.12 6.26 -6.32
C ASP A 100 -17.21 5.46 -7.63
N ASP A 101 -16.53 5.92 -8.68
CA ASP A 101 -16.51 5.29 -10.01
C ASP A 101 -15.07 4.89 -10.42
N PRO A 102 -14.67 3.61 -10.22
CA PRO A 102 -13.37 3.11 -10.61
C PRO A 102 -13.10 3.18 -12.11
N ASP A 103 -14.13 3.01 -12.95
CA ASP A 103 -14.01 3.00 -14.41
C ASP A 103 -13.74 4.40 -14.95
N TYR A 104 -14.36 5.41 -14.37
CA TYR A 104 -14.06 6.81 -14.70
C TYR A 104 -12.61 7.16 -14.34
N VAL A 105 -12.19 6.89 -13.11
CA VAL A 105 -10.83 7.20 -12.64
C VAL A 105 -9.76 6.48 -13.46
N ALA A 106 -9.98 5.20 -13.77
CA ALA A 106 -9.03 4.40 -14.54
C ALA A 106 -8.84 4.95 -15.96
N ARG A 107 -9.92 5.31 -16.66
CA ARG A 107 -9.86 5.89 -18.01
C ARG A 107 -9.20 7.26 -18.01
N THR A 108 -9.56 8.14 -17.07
CA THR A 108 -8.95 9.47 -16.97
C THR A 108 -7.44 9.38 -16.69
N LEU A 109 -7.02 8.48 -15.80
CA LEU A 109 -5.59 8.32 -15.50
C LEU A 109 -4.83 7.69 -16.68
N ALA A 110 -5.40 6.68 -17.34
CA ALA A 110 -4.75 6.05 -18.49
C ALA A 110 -4.52 7.06 -19.63
N ALA A 111 -5.54 7.86 -19.97
CA ALA A 111 -5.43 8.89 -21.01
C ALA A 111 -4.37 9.97 -20.72
N ILE A 112 -4.11 10.27 -19.45
CA ILE A 112 -3.09 11.25 -19.05
C ILE A 112 -1.69 10.63 -19.02
N LEU A 113 -1.58 9.39 -18.55
CA LEU A 113 -0.30 8.73 -18.28
C LEU A 113 0.29 8.01 -19.49
N VAL A 114 -0.53 7.57 -20.44
CA VAL A 114 -0.08 6.94 -21.69
C VAL A 114 0.11 8.02 -22.75
N THR A 115 1.30 8.64 -22.75
CA THR A 115 1.66 9.64 -23.77
C THR A 115 2.24 8.99 -25.01
N GLN A 116 2.22 9.72 -26.13
CA GLN A 116 2.90 9.31 -27.35
C GLN A 116 4.40 9.12 -27.12
N GLU A 117 5.02 10.02 -26.36
CA GLU A 117 6.45 9.97 -26.02
C GLU A 117 6.81 8.66 -25.31
N PHE A 118 5.98 8.21 -24.34
CA PHE A 118 6.23 6.92 -23.68
C PHE A 118 5.98 5.73 -24.59
N HIS A 119 4.98 5.80 -25.48
CA HIS A 119 4.78 4.75 -26.47
C HIS A 119 6.01 4.58 -27.36
N ASP A 120 6.58 5.69 -27.86
CA ASP A 120 7.76 5.65 -28.73
C ASP A 120 8.99 5.12 -27.96
N LEU A 121 9.24 5.62 -26.73
CA LEU A 121 10.35 5.16 -25.88
C LEU A 121 10.26 3.68 -25.52
N CYS A 122 9.08 3.21 -25.11
CA CYS A 122 8.86 1.82 -24.75
C CYS A 122 8.91 0.89 -25.96
N SER A 123 8.51 1.36 -27.15
CA SER A 123 8.63 0.62 -28.41
C SER A 123 10.09 0.40 -28.80
N ILE A 124 10.94 1.41 -28.58
CA ILE A 124 12.39 1.32 -28.79
C ILE A 124 13.07 0.42 -27.75
N GLY A 125 12.46 0.29 -26.55
CA GLY A 125 13.03 -0.46 -25.44
C GLY A 125 14.10 0.31 -24.69
N ASP A 126 13.91 1.63 -24.55
CA ASP A 126 14.79 2.53 -23.79
C ASP A 126 14.62 2.36 -22.28
N ASP A 127 15.69 2.61 -21.52
CA ASP A 127 15.70 2.54 -20.05
C ASP A 127 14.83 3.63 -19.39
N GLU A 128 14.49 4.69 -20.11
CA GLU A 128 13.58 5.75 -19.66
C GLU A 128 12.08 5.35 -19.69
N CYS A 129 11.74 4.18 -20.24
CA CYS A 129 10.37 3.68 -20.24
C CYS A 129 9.86 3.42 -18.80
N PRO A 130 8.64 3.90 -18.44
CA PRO A 130 8.03 3.59 -17.16
C PRO A 130 7.87 2.07 -16.93
N VAL A 131 8.29 1.59 -15.76
CA VAL A 131 8.26 0.16 -15.41
C VAL A 131 6.84 -0.41 -15.46
N GLU A 132 5.84 0.42 -15.15
CA GLU A 132 4.43 0.05 -15.20
C GLU A 132 3.90 -0.17 -16.63
N LEU A 133 4.54 0.43 -17.63
CA LEU A 133 4.19 0.24 -19.04
C LEU A 133 5.01 -0.89 -19.69
N ALA A 134 6.20 -1.19 -19.17
CA ALA A 134 7.12 -2.18 -19.74
C ALA A 134 6.51 -3.58 -19.92
N GLU A 135 5.54 -3.97 -19.08
CA GLU A 135 4.83 -5.26 -19.22
C GLU A 135 4.08 -5.38 -20.56
N TYR A 136 3.47 -4.29 -21.03
CA TYR A 136 2.73 -4.25 -22.30
C TYR A 136 3.65 -4.23 -23.52
N TYR A 137 4.89 -3.78 -23.36
CA TYR A 137 5.92 -3.72 -24.40
C TYR A 137 6.98 -4.83 -24.22
N SER A 138 6.63 -5.95 -23.57
CA SER A 138 7.59 -7.02 -23.24
C SER A 138 8.40 -7.53 -24.44
N ALA A 139 7.84 -7.47 -25.66
CA ALA A 139 8.53 -7.81 -26.89
C ALA A 139 9.77 -6.93 -27.18
N SER A 140 9.77 -5.65 -26.80
CA SER A 140 10.88 -4.71 -27.02
C SER A 140 12.02 -4.88 -25.99
N PHE A 141 11.70 -5.44 -24.82
CA PHE A 141 12.63 -5.62 -23.71
C PHE A 141 13.21 -7.03 -23.58
N ASP A 142 12.80 -8.00 -24.43
CA ASP A 142 13.34 -9.36 -24.40
C ASP A 142 14.74 -9.42 -25.07
N PRO A 143 15.82 -9.66 -24.30
CA PRO A 143 17.17 -9.75 -24.85
C PRO A 143 17.35 -10.93 -25.82
N LEU A 144 16.53 -11.99 -25.73
CA LEU A 144 16.63 -13.16 -26.60
C LEU A 144 16.05 -12.88 -28.00
N LYS A 145 14.92 -12.18 -28.09
CA LYS A 145 14.38 -11.69 -29.38
C LYS A 145 15.33 -10.69 -30.05
N ARG A 146 16.00 -9.85 -29.25
CA ARG A 146 17.01 -8.90 -29.75
C ARG A 146 18.21 -9.63 -30.38
N VAL A 147 18.63 -10.76 -29.81
CA VAL A 147 19.74 -11.59 -30.32
C VAL A 147 19.38 -12.40 -31.58
N GLU A 148 18.13 -12.88 -31.72
CA GLU A 148 17.70 -13.54 -32.97
C GLU A 148 17.80 -12.63 -34.19
N HIS A 149 17.54 -11.33 -34.04
CA HIS A 149 17.76 -10.35 -35.12
C HIS A 149 19.25 -10.16 -35.46
N PHE A 150 20.16 -10.25 -34.47
CA PHE A 150 21.60 -10.16 -34.69
C PHE A 150 22.21 -11.41 -35.36
N GLN A 151 21.53 -12.57 -35.30
CA GLN A 151 22.05 -13.85 -35.82
C GLN A 151 21.50 -14.26 -37.19
N THR A 152 20.95 -13.32 -37.96
CA THR A 152 20.62 -13.55 -39.37
C THR A 152 21.89 -13.55 -40.25
N GLY A 153 22.68 -14.63 -40.14
CA GLY A 153 23.31 -15.25 -41.31
C GLY A 153 24.59 -14.68 -41.93
N ALA A 154 25.25 -13.64 -41.38
CA ALA A 154 26.56 -13.20 -41.89
C ALA A 154 27.57 -13.04 -40.75
N LEU A 155 28.42 -14.06 -40.58
CA LEU A 155 29.28 -14.23 -39.41
C LEU A 155 30.42 -13.20 -39.24
N LEU A 156 30.69 -12.29 -40.18
CA LEU A 156 31.90 -11.46 -40.15
C LEU A 156 31.81 -10.10 -40.91
N GLU A 157 30.70 -9.37 -40.82
CA GLU A 157 30.70 -7.96 -41.28
C GLU A 157 30.71 -7.00 -40.09
N PRO A 158 31.69 -6.07 -39.99
CA PRO A 158 31.65 -5.01 -38.98
C PRO A 158 30.50 -4.07 -39.32
N MET A 159 29.50 -4.02 -38.43
CA MET A 159 28.29 -3.22 -38.68
C MET A 159 28.64 -1.72 -38.81
N GLN A 160 28.36 -1.16 -39.98
CA GLN A 160 28.05 0.26 -40.12
C GLN A 160 26.52 0.39 -40.14
N GLY A 161 25.90 0.73 -39.01
CA GLY A 161 24.46 0.97 -38.99
C GLY A 161 23.81 0.72 -37.64
N HIS A 162 22.82 1.56 -37.33
CA HIS A 162 22.04 1.56 -36.10
C HIS A 162 21.30 0.23 -35.89
N ILE A 163 21.10 -0.13 -34.63
CA ILE A 163 20.37 -1.32 -34.17
C ILE A 163 18.99 -1.36 -34.87
N PRO A 164 18.64 -2.45 -35.59
CA PRO A 164 17.31 -2.58 -36.18
C PRO A 164 16.24 -2.58 -35.09
N LEU A 165 15.25 -1.70 -35.24
CA LEU A 165 14.05 -1.66 -34.39
C LEU A 165 13.31 -3.01 -34.47
N PRO A 166 12.68 -3.46 -33.37
CA PRO A 166 11.85 -4.66 -33.38
C PRO A 166 10.75 -4.55 -34.44
N ALA A 167 10.40 -5.66 -35.09
CA ALA A 167 9.33 -5.71 -36.08
C ALA A 167 8.00 -5.19 -35.47
N ALA A 168 7.37 -4.25 -36.15
CA ALA A 168 6.16 -3.53 -35.72
C ALA A 168 4.90 -4.40 -35.55
N GLU A 169 4.99 -5.72 -35.79
CA GLU A 169 3.86 -6.64 -35.78
C GLU A 169 3.54 -7.22 -34.39
N ASP A 170 4.47 -7.12 -33.44
CA ASP A 170 4.31 -7.62 -32.06
C ASP A 170 3.99 -6.49 -31.03
N ILE A 171 3.99 -5.22 -31.45
CA ILE A 171 3.81 -4.08 -30.54
C ILE A 171 2.35 -3.60 -30.62
N PRO A 172 1.60 -3.59 -29.50
CA PRO A 172 0.24 -3.08 -29.48
C PRO A 172 0.20 -1.58 -29.76
N ASP A 173 -0.84 -1.13 -30.45
CA ASP A 173 -1.11 0.29 -30.68
C ASP A 173 -1.26 1.06 -29.35
N ARG A 174 -0.97 2.36 -29.35
CA ARG A 174 -1.06 3.21 -28.16
C ARG A 174 -2.44 3.17 -27.54
N ASP A 175 -3.49 3.25 -28.36
CA ASP A 175 -4.87 3.25 -27.89
C ASP A 175 -5.26 1.88 -27.28
N GLU A 176 -4.66 0.79 -27.77
CA GLU A 176 -4.82 -0.54 -27.18
C GLU A 176 -4.11 -0.63 -25.82
N VAL A 177 -2.89 -0.08 -25.72
CA VAL A 177 -2.14 0.00 -24.46
C VAL A 177 -2.89 0.84 -23.44
N GLU A 178 -3.46 1.98 -23.85
CA GLU A 178 -4.30 2.82 -22.99
C GLU A 178 -5.49 2.02 -22.43
N ARG A 179 -6.18 1.25 -23.29
CA ARG A 179 -7.31 0.42 -22.90
C ARG A 179 -6.91 -0.67 -21.91
N LEU A 180 -5.81 -1.37 -22.18
CA LEU A 180 -5.29 -2.43 -21.31
C LEU A 180 -4.83 -1.86 -19.95
N PHE A 181 -4.14 -0.73 -19.98
CA PHE A 181 -3.68 -0.04 -18.77
C PHE A 181 -4.86 0.47 -17.92
N ALA A 182 -5.89 1.04 -18.55
CA ALA A 182 -7.13 1.40 -17.86
C ALA A 182 -7.82 0.17 -17.23
N ALA A 183 -7.88 -0.96 -17.94
CA ALA A 183 -8.48 -2.18 -17.40
C ALA A 183 -7.72 -2.73 -16.18
N ASP A 184 -6.38 -2.68 -16.20
CA ASP A 184 -5.54 -3.08 -15.07
C ASP A 184 -5.71 -2.13 -13.87
N ILE A 185 -5.72 -0.82 -14.09
CA ILE A 185 -5.99 0.17 -13.04
C ILE A 185 -7.37 -0.08 -12.41
N ARG A 186 -8.41 -0.27 -13.23
CA ARG A 186 -9.77 -0.56 -12.76
C ARG A 186 -9.78 -1.83 -11.91
N LYS A 187 -9.12 -2.91 -12.34
CA LYS A 187 -9.02 -4.16 -11.59
C LYS A 187 -8.40 -3.91 -10.20
N LYS A 188 -7.28 -3.18 -10.15
CA LYS A 188 -6.57 -2.85 -8.90
C LYS A 188 -7.41 -1.95 -7.96
N ILE A 189 -8.12 -0.96 -8.49
CA ILE A 189 -8.98 -0.05 -7.70
C ILE A 189 -10.24 -0.77 -7.20
N SER A 190 -10.73 -1.79 -7.91
CA SER A 190 -11.92 -2.53 -7.50
C SER A 190 -11.70 -3.33 -6.21
N GLU A 191 -10.45 -3.66 -5.89
CA GLU A 191 -10.08 -4.35 -4.64
C GLU A 191 -10.02 -3.35 -3.47
N LYS A 192 -10.94 -3.47 -2.51
CA LYS A 192 -10.99 -2.58 -1.33
C LYS A 192 -10.13 -3.04 -0.16
N ARG A 193 -9.57 -4.25 -0.24
CA ARG A 193 -8.80 -4.90 0.83
C ARG A 193 -7.50 -5.46 0.31
N VAL A 194 -6.54 -5.62 1.20
CA VAL A 194 -5.21 -6.13 0.87
C VAL A 194 -5.29 -7.63 0.64
N THR A 195 -5.10 -8.04 -0.60
CA THR A 195 -5.12 -9.44 -1.06
C THR A 195 -3.72 -10.03 -1.23
N PHE A 196 -2.71 -9.17 -1.38
CA PHE A 196 -1.32 -9.56 -1.63
C PHE A 196 -0.39 -8.94 -0.58
N VAL A 197 0.19 -9.79 0.26
CA VAL A 197 1.21 -9.40 1.25
C VAL A 197 2.47 -10.25 1.03
N PRO A 198 3.54 -9.68 0.45
CA PRO A 198 4.79 -10.40 0.26
C PRO A 198 5.49 -10.57 1.61
N LEU A 199 5.78 -11.82 1.97
CA LEU A 199 6.52 -12.17 3.19
C LEU A 199 8.01 -12.30 2.90
N VAL A 200 8.38 -13.00 1.82
CA VAL A 200 9.78 -13.21 1.42
C VAL A 200 9.93 -12.96 -0.07
N TYR A 201 10.86 -12.07 -0.42
CA TYR A 201 11.36 -11.91 -1.79
C TYR A 201 12.58 -12.81 -1.99
N GLY A 202 12.63 -13.60 -3.06
CA GLY A 202 13.77 -14.46 -3.36
C GLY A 202 13.91 -15.66 -2.42
N ALA A 203 12.81 -16.29 -2.03
CA ALA A 203 12.78 -17.43 -1.13
C ALA A 203 13.65 -18.60 -1.63
N THR A 204 14.34 -19.26 -0.71
CA THR A 204 15.12 -20.46 -1.02
C THR A 204 14.21 -21.66 -1.27
N LYS A 205 14.71 -22.66 -2.02
CA LYS A 205 13.97 -23.90 -2.30
C LYS A 205 13.50 -24.61 -1.02
N VAL A 206 14.30 -24.55 0.05
CA VAL A 206 13.95 -25.13 1.36
C VAL A 206 12.78 -24.39 1.99
N GLN A 207 12.81 -23.05 2.02
CA GLN A 207 11.71 -22.24 2.57
C GLN A 207 10.40 -22.47 1.81
N MET A 208 10.47 -22.54 0.47
CA MET A 208 9.31 -22.80 -0.38
C MET A 208 8.70 -24.18 -0.12
N GLN A 209 9.53 -25.20 0.08
CA GLN A 209 9.05 -26.53 0.40
C GLN A 209 8.44 -26.59 1.81
N GLN A 210 9.11 -26.03 2.82
CA GLN A 210 8.59 -25.96 4.18
C GLN A 210 7.24 -25.24 4.25
N MET A 211 7.08 -24.15 3.49
CA MET A 211 5.81 -23.41 3.44
C MET A 211 4.68 -24.25 2.79
N ARG A 212 5.00 -25.03 1.77
CA ARG A 212 4.04 -25.97 1.15
C ARG A 212 3.66 -27.10 2.10
N ASP A 213 4.63 -27.67 2.79
CA ASP A 213 4.41 -28.78 3.74
C ASP A 213 3.49 -28.35 4.90
N LYS A 214 3.53 -27.06 5.29
CA LYS A 214 2.65 -26.48 6.31
C LYS A 214 1.19 -26.29 5.85
N ALA A 215 0.93 -26.24 4.54
CA ALA A 215 -0.41 -26.15 3.93
C ALA A 215 -1.35 -25.12 4.60
N ILE A 216 -0.84 -23.92 4.90
CA ILE A 216 -1.61 -22.88 5.58
C ILE A 216 -2.54 -22.20 4.57
N ALA A 217 -3.84 -22.17 4.88
CA ALA A 217 -4.83 -21.49 4.04
C ALA A 217 -4.48 -20.00 3.87
N GLY A 218 -4.56 -19.50 2.64
CA GLY A 218 -4.22 -18.11 2.30
C GLY A 218 -2.73 -17.82 2.16
N MET A 219 -1.86 -18.83 2.18
CA MET A 219 -0.44 -18.66 1.83
C MET A 219 -0.13 -19.27 0.47
N TYR A 220 0.63 -18.52 -0.33
CA TYR A 220 0.94 -18.85 -1.70
C TYR A 220 2.44 -18.77 -1.94
N VAL A 221 2.95 -19.75 -2.70
CA VAL A 221 4.36 -19.85 -3.07
C VAL A 221 4.44 -19.83 -4.58
N VAL A 222 5.10 -18.81 -5.13
CA VAL A 222 5.30 -18.66 -6.57
C VAL A 222 6.74 -19.04 -6.91
N GLU A 223 6.91 -20.16 -7.60
CA GLU A 223 8.25 -20.66 -7.92
C GLU A 223 8.96 -19.84 -9.00
N SER A 224 8.23 -19.30 -9.96
CA SER A 224 8.80 -18.52 -11.08
C SER A 224 9.49 -17.25 -10.59
N THR A 225 8.88 -16.55 -9.63
CA THR A 225 9.41 -15.32 -9.04
C THR A 225 10.11 -15.55 -7.70
N LYS A 226 10.07 -16.77 -7.15
CA LYS A 226 10.58 -17.14 -5.82
C LYS A 226 10.01 -16.25 -4.72
N ILE A 227 8.71 -15.97 -4.76
CA ILE A 227 8.03 -15.13 -3.77
C ILE A 227 7.11 -15.99 -2.92
N ILE A 228 7.14 -15.76 -1.61
CA ILE A 228 6.14 -16.26 -0.67
C ILE A 228 5.26 -15.08 -0.29
N PHE A 229 3.96 -15.19 -0.54
CA PHE A 229 3.00 -14.15 -0.18
C PHE A 229 1.78 -14.74 0.53
N ALA A 230 1.07 -13.89 1.26
CA ALA A 230 -0.14 -14.25 1.97
C ALA A 230 -1.31 -13.35 1.54
N ASN A 231 -2.51 -13.93 1.56
CA ASN A 231 -3.79 -13.25 1.43
C ASN A 231 -4.49 -13.18 2.80
N PRO A 232 -4.45 -12.03 3.50
CA PRO A 232 -5.12 -11.83 4.79
C PRO A 232 -6.62 -12.15 4.81
N GLU A 233 -7.32 -12.01 3.67
CA GLU A 233 -8.77 -12.24 3.61
C GLU A 233 -9.14 -13.73 3.59
N GLU A 234 -8.21 -14.61 3.20
CA GLU A 234 -8.39 -16.07 3.25
C GLU A 234 -7.96 -16.67 4.59
N ILE A 235 -7.25 -15.89 5.41
CA ILE A 235 -6.74 -16.33 6.71
C ILE A 235 -7.76 -16.01 7.81
N SER A 236 -8.09 -17.04 8.59
CA SER A 236 -8.90 -16.86 9.80
C SER A 236 -8.17 -15.97 10.81
N GLN A 237 -8.71 -14.78 11.09
CA GLN A 237 -8.11 -13.78 11.98
C GLN A 237 -7.83 -14.32 13.40
N LEU A 238 -8.64 -15.27 13.89
CA LEU A 238 -8.44 -15.95 15.17
C LEU A 238 -7.15 -16.79 15.24
N ARG A 239 -6.65 -17.27 14.09
CA ARG A 239 -5.48 -18.14 13.99
C ARG A 239 -4.21 -17.39 13.62
N VAL A 240 -4.29 -16.08 13.35
CA VAL A 240 -3.14 -15.27 12.92
C VAL A 240 -1.97 -15.36 13.91
N PRO A 241 -2.15 -15.27 15.25
CA PRO A 241 -1.03 -15.38 16.18
C PRO A 241 -0.35 -16.76 16.14
N GLY A 242 -1.12 -17.83 15.99
CA GLY A 242 -0.57 -19.19 15.87
C GLY A 242 0.19 -19.37 14.56
N ILE A 243 -0.37 -18.87 13.46
CA ILE A 243 0.25 -18.89 12.14
C ILE A 243 1.55 -18.08 12.13
N ALA A 244 1.57 -16.90 12.77
CA ALA A 244 2.74 -16.06 12.85
C ALA A 244 3.91 -16.80 13.50
N ARG A 245 3.68 -17.46 14.65
CA ARG A 245 4.68 -18.31 15.34
C ARG A 245 5.23 -19.41 14.46
N ASP A 246 4.36 -20.09 13.72
CA ASP A 246 4.75 -21.23 12.89
C ASP A 246 5.63 -20.84 11.69
N ILE A 247 5.51 -19.59 11.21
CA ILE A 247 6.23 -19.13 10.02
C ILE A 247 7.43 -18.23 10.33
N THR A 248 7.59 -17.76 11.57
CA THR A 248 8.74 -16.97 12.05
C THR A 248 10.07 -17.55 11.61
N ASP A 249 10.27 -18.86 11.83
CA ASP A 249 11.52 -19.55 11.50
C ASP A 249 11.78 -19.65 9.98
N ILE A 250 10.71 -19.73 9.19
CA ILE A 250 10.80 -19.87 7.73
C ILE A 250 11.07 -18.49 7.09
N VAL A 251 10.36 -17.46 7.54
CA VAL A 251 10.39 -16.11 6.97
C VAL A 251 11.55 -15.28 7.54
N LYS A 252 12.10 -15.64 8.70
CA LYS A 252 13.15 -14.90 9.43
C LYS A 252 12.74 -13.46 9.76
N MET A 253 11.49 -13.27 10.12
CA MET A 253 10.92 -12.00 10.56
C MET A 253 10.35 -12.16 11.98
N ASP A 254 10.21 -11.06 12.71
CA ASP A 254 9.60 -11.08 14.04
C ASP A 254 8.10 -11.41 14.01
N GLU A 255 7.63 -12.14 15.03
CA GLU A 255 6.24 -12.58 15.17
C GLU A 255 5.26 -11.40 15.07
N ASP A 256 5.57 -10.30 15.75
CA ASP A 256 4.73 -9.08 15.79
C ASP A 256 4.56 -8.45 14.40
N THR A 257 5.63 -8.38 13.60
CA THR A 257 5.58 -7.86 12.24
C THR A 257 4.79 -8.79 11.34
N ILE A 258 4.95 -10.10 11.47
CA ILE A 258 4.19 -11.07 10.70
C ILE A 258 2.69 -10.96 11.03
N GLU A 259 2.33 -10.91 12.32
CA GLU A 259 0.94 -10.73 12.74
C GLU A 259 0.33 -9.45 12.14
N ARG A 260 1.07 -8.34 12.22
CA ARG A 260 0.63 -7.05 11.68
C ARG A 260 0.45 -7.09 10.15
N LEU A 261 1.26 -7.87 9.44
CA LEU A 261 1.17 -8.06 8.00
C LEU A 261 -0.01 -8.95 7.59
N LEU A 262 -0.32 -9.99 8.37
CA LEU A 262 -1.39 -10.94 8.10
C LEU A 262 -2.78 -10.47 8.57
N ARG A 263 -2.86 -9.36 9.31
CA ARG A 263 -4.11 -8.76 9.75
C ARG A 263 -4.89 -8.18 8.56
N SER A 264 -6.19 -8.51 8.49
CA SER A 264 -7.09 -7.91 7.50
C SER A 264 -7.13 -6.39 7.65
N ARG A 265 -6.92 -5.66 6.54
CA ARG A 265 -6.88 -4.20 6.52
C ARG A 265 -7.40 -3.63 5.19
N PRO A 266 -7.98 -2.42 5.21
CA PRO A 266 -8.38 -1.75 3.98
C PRO A 266 -7.17 -1.39 3.11
N LEU A 267 -7.35 -1.47 1.79
CA LEU A 267 -6.37 -1.00 0.82
C LEU A 267 -6.57 0.52 0.63
N ARG A 268 -5.55 1.33 0.92
CA ARG A 268 -5.63 2.81 0.85
C ARG A 268 -4.68 3.45 -0.17
N TYR A 269 -3.67 2.71 -0.62
CA TYR A 269 -2.63 3.24 -1.49
C TYR A 269 -2.37 2.25 -2.61
N VAL A 270 -3.06 2.43 -3.73
CA VAL A 270 -2.80 1.69 -4.97
C VAL A 270 -1.91 2.56 -5.85
N PRO A 271 -0.60 2.27 -5.96
CA PRO A 271 0.28 3.02 -6.85
C PRO A 271 -0.10 2.74 -8.30
N VAL A 272 -0.32 3.81 -9.08
CA VAL A 272 -0.59 3.72 -10.52
C VAL A 272 0.69 3.92 -11.31
N MET A 273 1.50 4.92 -10.93
CA MET A 273 2.80 5.17 -11.55
C MET A 273 3.76 5.82 -10.54
N ARG A 274 4.96 5.26 -10.42
CA ARG A 274 5.94 5.63 -9.37
C ARG A 274 6.76 6.87 -9.69
N LYS A 275 7.02 7.15 -10.97
CA LYS A 275 7.88 8.24 -11.43
C LYS A 275 7.11 9.08 -12.46
N LEU A 276 6.60 10.23 -12.05
CA LEU A 276 6.01 11.20 -12.98
C LEU A 276 6.99 12.33 -13.29
N SER A 277 7.03 12.71 -14.57
CA SER A 277 7.64 13.97 -14.99
C SER A 277 6.84 15.15 -14.42
N PRO A 278 7.50 16.32 -14.19
CA PRO A 278 6.82 17.51 -13.68
C PRO A 278 5.57 17.91 -14.51
N ASP A 279 5.64 17.77 -15.83
CA ASP A 279 4.55 18.12 -16.74
C ASP A 279 3.35 17.19 -16.58
N LEU A 280 3.58 15.89 -16.44
CA LEU A 280 2.51 14.92 -16.18
C LEU A 280 1.90 15.13 -14.79
N ALA A 281 2.71 15.44 -13.79
CA ALA A 281 2.23 15.72 -12.45
C ALA A 281 1.29 16.95 -12.42
N LEU A 282 1.57 17.98 -13.23
CA LEU A 282 0.69 19.13 -13.41
C LEU A 282 -0.64 18.73 -14.04
N LYS A 283 -0.63 17.96 -15.14
CA LYS A 283 -1.86 17.47 -15.80
C LYS A 283 -2.75 16.66 -14.85
N VAL A 284 -2.16 15.79 -14.02
CA VAL A 284 -2.92 15.02 -13.02
C VAL A 284 -3.52 15.92 -11.95
N ARG A 285 -2.78 16.94 -11.48
CA ARG A 285 -3.30 17.94 -10.52
C ARG A 285 -4.45 18.76 -11.11
N GLU A 286 -4.34 19.16 -12.36
CA GLU A 286 -5.39 19.87 -13.09
C GLU A 286 -6.66 19.02 -13.23
N ALA A 287 -6.53 17.76 -13.66
CA ALA A 287 -7.65 16.83 -13.75
C ALA A 287 -8.36 16.64 -12.40
N LYS A 288 -7.59 16.55 -11.30
CA LYS A 288 -8.14 16.49 -9.95
C LYS A 288 -8.90 17.75 -9.56
N LEU A 289 -8.39 18.94 -9.91
CA LEU A 289 -9.07 20.21 -9.63
C LEU A 289 -10.37 20.32 -10.43
N THR A 290 -10.36 19.95 -11.70
CA THR A 290 -11.57 19.93 -12.55
C THR A 290 -12.64 19.01 -11.99
N SER A 291 -12.27 17.79 -11.62
CA SER A 291 -13.20 16.84 -10.98
C SER A 291 -13.79 17.39 -9.67
N LEU A 292 -12.99 18.06 -8.84
CA LEU A 292 -13.47 18.70 -7.62
C LEU A 292 -14.47 19.83 -7.91
N GLN A 293 -14.21 20.65 -8.92
CA GLN A 293 -15.12 21.72 -9.34
C GLN A 293 -16.45 21.16 -9.86
N GLU A 294 -16.42 20.08 -10.64
CA GLU A 294 -17.63 19.40 -11.13
C GLU A 294 -18.47 18.83 -9.99
N THR A 295 -17.82 18.20 -9.00
CA THR A 295 -18.48 17.67 -7.81
C THR A 295 -19.12 18.80 -6.99
N ASN A 296 -18.41 19.92 -6.82
CA ASN A 296 -18.95 21.09 -6.12
C ASN A 296 -20.13 21.74 -6.86
N LYS A 297 -20.16 21.71 -8.19
CA LYS A 297 -21.28 22.23 -8.99
C LYS A 297 -22.54 21.35 -8.90
N LYS A 298 -22.38 20.05 -8.63
CA LYS A 298 -23.49 19.09 -8.49
C LYS A 298 -24.10 19.07 -7.09
N ARG A 299 -23.45 19.69 -6.11
CA ARG A 299 -23.85 19.74 -4.69
C ARG A 299 -24.63 21.02 -4.40
#